data_AF-A0A950ISN9-F1
#
_entry.id   AF-A0A950ISN9-F1
#
_cell.length_a   1.000
_cell.length_b   1.000
_cell.length_c   1.000
_cell.angle_alpha   90.00
_cell.angle_beta   90.00
_cell.angle_gamma   90.00
#
_symmetry.space_group_name_H-M   'P 1'
#
loop_
_entity.id
_entity.type
_entity.pdbx_description
1 polymer ?
#
loop_
_entity_poly.entity_id
_entity_poly.type
_entity_poly.pdbx_seq_one_letter_code
_entity_poly.pdbx_strand_id
1 'polypeptide(L)'
;MPYLDRDLPGSKMMAVDIDDRASFRAGAPHALFAAGFPGSPLGSFPRSLPVRSYDVYPDGRHFIASLTENPTEPPITRLNIVLNWFDELKRRVPSR
;
A
#
# COMPACT_ATOMS: atom_id res chain seq x y z
N MET A 1 -20.54 22.06 6.34
CA MET A 1 -19.61 20.92 6.21
C MET A 1 -20.15 19.75 7.03
N PRO A 2 -21.00 18.86 6.49
CA PRO A 2 -21.63 17.85 7.32
C PRO A 2 -20.70 16.64 7.52
N TYR A 3 -20.48 16.34 8.80
CA TYR A 3 -20.21 15.04 9.42
C TYR A 3 -19.68 13.92 8.50
N LEU A 4 -18.36 13.86 8.31
CA LEU A 4 -17.71 12.60 7.92
C LEU A 4 -17.72 11.69 9.14
N ASP A 5 -18.68 10.76 9.16
CA ASP A 5 -18.77 9.73 10.17
C ASP A 5 -17.48 8.89 10.15
N ARG A 6 -16.77 8.86 11.28
CA ARG A 6 -15.48 8.16 11.42
C ARG A 6 -15.63 6.64 11.38
N ASP A 7 -16.85 6.14 11.26
CA ASP A 7 -17.22 4.73 11.28
C ASP A 7 -17.82 4.21 9.96
N LEU A 8 -17.52 4.83 8.81
CA LEU A 8 -17.87 4.22 7.51
C LEU A 8 -17.35 2.75 7.41
N PRO A 9 -18.15 1.81 6.88
CA PRO A 9 -17.70 0.45 6.62
C PRO A 9 -16.44 0.42 5.76
N GLY A 10 -15.42 -0.34 6.18
CA GLY A 10 -14.15 -0.48 5.44
C GLY A 10 -13.08 0.57 5.77
N SER A 11 -13.34 1.43 6.76
CA SER A 11 -12.44 2.52 7.15
C SER A 11 -11.54 2.23 8.35
N LYS A 12 -11.44 0.96 8.77
CA LYS A 12 -10.57 0.54 9.86
C LYS A 12 -9.70 -0.61 9.36
N MET A 13 -8.40 -0.53 9.65
CA MET A 13 -7.56 -1.71 9.54
C MET A 13 -7.81 -2.58 10.76
N MET A 14 -8.10 -3.85 10.50
CA MET A 14 -8.44 -4.84 11.52
C MET A 14 -7.34 -5.90 11.55
N ALA A 15 -7.07 -6.43 12.74
CA ALA A 15 -6.19 -7.56 12.96
C ALA A 15 -6.93 -8.68 13.69
N VAL A 16 -6.39 -9.89 13.56
CA VAL A 16 -6.85 -11.09 14.25
C VAL A 16 -5.63 -11.81 14.78
N ASP A 17 -5.61 -12.06 16.08
CA ASP A 17 -4.58 -12.90 16.69
C ASP A 17 -4.76 -14.35 16.24
N ILE A 18 -3.66 -14.98 15.81
CA ILE A 18 -3.63 -16.38 15.41
C ILE A 18 -2.82 -17.17 16.45
N ASP A 19 -3.41 -18.25 16.95
CA ASP A 19 -2.70 -19.27 17.73
C ASP A 19 -2.63 -20.55 16.90
N ASP A 20 -1.43 -21.00 16.57
CA ASP A 20 -1.16 -22.16 15.71
C ASP A 20 -0.33 -23.25 16.41
N ARG A 21 -0.03 -23.10 17.70
CA ARG A 21 0.92 -23.96 18.44
C ARG A 21 0.50 -25.43 18.52
N ALA A 22 -0.81 -25.71 18.59
CA ALA A 22 -1.36 -27.06 18.66
C ALA A 22 -2.46 -27.31 17.62
N SER A 23 -3.26 -26.28 17.35
CA SER A 23 -4.33 -26.27 16.35
C SER A 23 -4.56 -24.83 15.92
N PHE A 24 -4.82 -24.57 14.64
CA PHE A 24 -5.16 -23.24 14.16
C PHE A 24 -6.40 -22.69 14.88
N ARG A 25 -6.27 -21.53 15.53
CA ARG A 25 -7.34 -20.77 16.16
C ARG A 25 -7.20 -19.30 15.81
N ALA A 26 -8.30 -18.70 15.38
CA ALA A 26 -8.41 -17.27 15.12
C ALA A 26 -9.15 -16.59 16.28
N GLY A 27 -8.60 -15.49 16.78
CA GLY A 27 -9.22 -14.66 17.81
C GLY A 27 -10.37 -13.77 17.29
N ALA A 28 -10.90 -12.93 18.17
CA ALA A 28 -11.86 -11.91 17.77
C ALA A 28 -11.13 -10.77 17.02
N PRO A 29 -11.67 -10.28 15.88
CA PRO A 29 -11.08 -9.13 15.19
C PRO A 29 -11.04 -7.89 16.08
N HIS A 30 -9.91 -7.19 16.10
CA HIS A 30 -9.76 -5.91 16.80
C HIS A 30 -9.16 -4.85 15.87
N ALA A 31 -9.49 -3.59 16.11
CA ALA A 31 -8.97 -2.50 15.30
C ALA A 31 -7.49 -2.24 15.60
N LEU A 32 -6.68 -2.03 14.57
CA LEU A 32 -5.33 -1.48 14.69
C LEU A 32 -5.35 0.05 14.59
N PHE A 33 -6.08 0.59 13.60
CA PHE A 33 -6.21 2.04 13.38
C PHE A 33 -7.34 2.37 12.39
N ALA A 34 -7.77 3.62 12.40
CA ALA A 34 -8.70 4.19 11.41
C ALA A 34 -7.94 4.64 10.14
N ALA A 35 -8.49 4.31 8.99
CA ALA A 35 -7.90 4.35 7.67
C ALA A 35 -8.91 4.90 6.65
N GLY A 36 -8.48 5.68 5.64
CA GLY A 36 -9.37 5.97 4.51
C GLY A 36 -10.38 7.10 4.73
N PHE A 37 -10.08 8.05 5.60
CA PHE A 37 -10.86 9.29 5.71
C PHE A 37 -10.00 10.54 5.55
N PRO A 38 -10.58 11.63 5.01
CA PRO A 38 -9.99 12.96 5.10
C PRO A 38 -9.66 13.31 6.57
N GLY A 39 -8.38 13.46 6.89
CA GLY A 39 -7.89 13.78 8.24
C GLY A 39 -7.47 12.60 9.12
N SER A 40 -7.47 11.35 8.62
CA SER A 40 -6.78 10.25 9.31
C SER A 40 -5.26 10.51 9.33
N PRO A 41 -4.53 10.24 10.43
CA PRO A 41 -3.07 10.33 10.46
C PRO A 41 -2.38 9.39 9.45
N LEU A 42 -3.08 8.37 8.95
CA LEU A 42 -2.59 7.47 7.90
C LEU A 42 -3.15 7.81 6.50
N GLY A 43 -3.93 8.89 6.37
CA GLY A 43 -4.56 9.26 5.10
C GLY A 43 -5.45 8.15 4.52
N SER A 44 -5.57 8.15 3.20
CA SER A 44 -6.22 7.07 2.46
C SER A 44 -5.17 6.08 1.95
N PHE A 45 -5.40 4.79 2.16
CA PHE A 45 -4.58 3.77 1.52
C PHE A 45 -4.84 3.83 0.00
N PRO A 46 -3.81 4.02 -0.83
CA PRO A 46 -3.99 3.90 -2.27
C PRO A 46 -4.47 2.48 -2.56
N ARG A 47 -5.45 2.33 -3.47
CA ARG A 47 -5.81 1.02 -4.00
C ARG A 47 -4.65 0.51 -4.85
N SER A 48 -3.70 -0.20 -4.26
CA SER A 48 -2.69 -0.93 -5.02
C SER A 48 -3.30 -2.20 -5.60
N LEU A 49 -2.90 -2.54 -6.82
CA LEU A 49 -3.12 -3.85 -7.43
C LEU A 49 -1.74 -4.52 -7.56
N PRO A 50 -1.46 -5.65 -6.89
CA PRO A 50 -2.35 -6.45 -6.03
C PRO A 50 -2.54 -5.86 -4.61
N VAL A 51 -3.62 -6.30 -3.96
CA VAL A 51 -4.47 -5.68 -2.90
C VAL A 51 -3.82 -5.37 -1.54
N ARG A 52 -2.55 -4.96 -1.48
CA ARG A 52 -1.97 -4.40 -0.25
C ARG A 52 -0.97 -3.30 -0.56
N SER A 53 -1.15 -2.16 0.10
CA SER A 53 -0.23 -1.02 0.08
C SER A 53 0.62 -0.99 1.36
N TYR A 54 0.80 -2.15 1.99
CA TYR A 54 1.54 -2.30 3.24
C TYR A 54 2.26 -3.65 3.28
N ASP A 55 3.28 -3.73 4.13
CA ASP A 55 3.98 -4.96 4.48
C ASP A 55 4.31 -4.98 5.98
N VAL A 56 4.41 -6.17 6.57
CA VAL A 56 4.61 -6.36 8.02
C VAL A 56 6.08 -6.71 8.28
N TYR A 57 6.69 -6.10 9.30
CA TYR A 57 8.05 -6.45 9.70
C TYR A 57 8.11 -7.87 10.26
N PRO A 58 9.27 -8.56 10.16
CA PRO A 58 9.44 -9.90 10.72
C PRO A 58 9.16 -10.01 12.23
N ASP A 59 9.19 -8.90 12.95
CA ASP A 59 8.94 -8.86 14.39
C ASP A 59 7.44 -8.85 14.75
N GLY A 60 6.55 -8.76 13.75
CA GLY A 60 5.10 -8.77 13.90
C GLY A 60 4.51 -7.56 14.64
N ARG A 61 5.33 -6.56 14.98
CA ARG A 61 4.91 -5.37 15.75
C ARG A 61 4.97 -4.10 14.92
N HIS A 62 5.78 -4.08 13.89
CA HIS A 62 5.92 -2.94 13.00
C HIS A 62 5.40 -3.29 11.60
N PHE A 63 4.99 -2.28 10.85
CA PHE A 63 4.60 -2.41 9.46
C PHE A 63 5.02 -1.15 8.70
N ILE A 64 5.14 -1.27 7.39
CA ILE A 64 5.33 -0.14 6.47
C ILE A 64 4.10 -0.03 5.60
N ALA A 65 3.66 1.20 5.31
CA ALA A 65 2.53 1.45 4.42
C ALA A 65 2.83 2.61 3.47
N SER A 66 2.41 2.49 2.22
CA SER A 66 2.30 3.60 1.30
C SER A 66 1.06 4.41 1.67
N LEU A 67 1.27 5.63 2.15
CA LEU A 67 0.18 6.55 2.42
C LEU A 67 0.04 7.46 1.20
N THR A 68 -1.20 7.68 0.75
CA THR A 68 -1.46 8.80 -0.15
C THR A 68 -1.46 10.05 0.72
N GLU A 69 -0.31 10.73 0.80
CA GLU A 69 -0.37 12.18 0.93
C GLU A 69 -1.21 12.68 -0.26
N ASN A 70 -1.93 13.79 -0.16
CA ASN A 70 -2.36 14.47 -1.38
C ASN A 70 -1.19 15.40 -1.81
N PRO A 71 -0.04 14.95 -2.35
CA PRO A 71 0.64 15.85 -3.26
C PRO A 71 -0.28 15.90 -4.48
N THR A 72 -0.66 17.10 -4.88
CA THR A 72 -1.10 17.32 -6.25
C THR A 72 0.04 16.78 -7.11
N GLU A 73 -0.05 15.52 -7.56
CA GLU A 73 0.95 14.98 -8.47
C GLU A 73 0.96 15.94 -9.65
N PRO A 74 2.10 16.60 -9.93
CA PRO A 74 2.16 17.49 -11.07
C PRO A 74 1.75 16.67 -12.29
N PRO A 75 0.93 17.25 -13.19
CA PRO A 75 0.45 16.51 -14.36
C PRO A 75 1.64 15.90 -15.10
N ILE A 76 1.53 14.65 -15.52
CA ILE A 76 2.55 14.00 -16.35
C ILE A 76 2.67 14.81 -17.65
N THR A 77 3.72 15.62 -17.77
CA THR A 77 3.94 16.51 -18.93
C THR A 77 4.81 15.86 -19.99
N ARG A 78 5.44 14.72 -19.70
CA ARG A 78 6.38 14.06 -20.62
C ARG A 78 6.40 12.55 -20.40
N LEU A 79 6.29 11.81 -21.50
CA LEU A 79 6.48 10.36 -21.57
C LEU A 79 7.62 10.06 -22.55
N ASN A 80 8.71 9.45 -22.06
CA ASN A 80 9.81 9.02 -22.93
C ASN A 80 9.59 7.56 -23.35
N ILE A 81 9.37 7.33 -24.64
CA ILE A 81 9.24 5.99 -25.21
C ILE A 81 10.55 5.65 -25.91
N VAL A 82 11.23 4.62 -25.41
CA VAL A 82 12.45 4.09 -26.04
C VAL A 82 12.09 2.81 -26.78
N LEU A 83 12.15 2.87 -28.10
CA LEU A 83 11.91 1.71 -28.96
C LEU A 83 13.24 1.01 -29.26
N ASN A 84 13.18 -0.31 -29.46
CA ASN A 84 14.33 -1.12 -29.89
C ASN A 84 15.56 -1.01 -28.96
N TRP A 85 15.33 -0.82 -27.66
CA TRP A 85 16.39 -0.70 -26.65
C TRP A 85 17.43 -1.82 -26.74
N PHE A 86 16.99 -3.07 -26.94
CA PHE A 86 17.90 -4.21 -27.06
C PHE A 86 18.78 -4.16 -28.31
N ASP A 87 18.28 -3.62 -29.42
CA ASP A 87 19.09 -3.46 -30.63
C ASP A 87 20.13 -2.36 -30.47
N GLU A 88 19.77 -1.28 -29.78
CA GLU A 88 20.73 -0.24 -29.41
C GLU A 88 21.79 -0.76 -28.43
N LEU A 89 21.38 -1.53 -27.43
CA LEU A 89 22.28 -2.15 -26.48
C LEU A 89 23.29 -3.07 -27.17
N LYS A 90 22.83 -3.93 -28.09
CA LYS A 90 23.70 -4.82 -28.88
C LYS A 90 24.71 -4.06 -29.75
N ARG A 91 24.35 -2.89 -30.28
CA ARG A 91 25.29 -2.04 -31.06
C ARG A 91 26.35 -1.36 -30.19
N ARG A 92 26.01 -1.03 -28.93
CA ARG A 92 26.87 -0.23 -28.05
C ARG A 92 27.78 -1.07 -27.16
N VAL A 93 27.45 -2.34 -26.93
CA VAL A 93 28.29 -3.25 -26.14
C VAL A 93 29.27 -3.99 -27.07
N PRO A 94 30.58 -4.03 -26.77
CA PRO A 94 31.54 -4.79 -27.56
C PRO A 94 31.15 -6.27 -27.61
N SER A 95 31.03 -6.82 -28.82
CA SER A 95 30.89 -8.27 -29.01
C SER A 95 32.22 -8.95 -28.69
N ARG A 96 32.17 -9.91 -27.76
CA ARG A 96 33.31 -10.73 -27.39
C ARG A 96 33.59 -11.81 -28.43
#